data_AF-A0A0B1S551-F1
#
_entry.id   AF-A0A0B1S551-F1
#
_cell.length_a   1.000
_cell.length_b   1.000
_cell.length_c   1.000
_cell.angle_alpha   90.00
_cell.angle_beta   90.00
_cell.angle_gamma   90.00
#
_symmetry.space_group_name_H-M   'P 1'
#
loop_
_entity.id
_entity.type
_entity.pdbx_description
1 polymer ?
#
loop_
_entity_poly.entity_id
_entity_poly.type
_entity_poly.pdbx_seq_one_letter_code
_entity_poly.pdbx_strand_id
1 'polypeptide(L)'
;MLSLVDRLGPMPNWPLHNRYPTPEELEKCNAGEFPFMNLEPERKDWFFYDVMSSVEWAKTFSVLHKLNRRDQIVLLKAVVLMCFNVTQAFFSYEHKSSTIINPDGTYPNVVPTMLASNNPMNEDFFKICIEPLIRNKIDKREYVLLKALILCNATVDGLSHEGQQILAAERDRYNSALFS
;
A
#
# COMPACT_ATOMS: atom_id res chain seq x y z
N MET A 1 -3.34 14.74 -19.27
CA MET A 1 -3.72 14.19 -17.96
C MET A 1 -3.84 15.28 -16.88
N LEU A 2 -2.93 16.27 -16.84
CA LEU A 2 -3.03 17.41 -15.89
C LEU A 2 -4.30 18.27 -16.10
N SER A 3 -4.74 18.49 -17.34
CA SER A 3 -5.94 19.30 -17.66
C SER A 3 -7.28 18.73 -17.16
N LEU A 4 -7.32 17.47 -16.72
CA LEU A 4 -8.52 16.87 -16.13
C LEU A 4 -8.65 17.24 -14.65
N VAL A 5 -7.53 17.43 -13.96
CA VAL A 5 -7.47 17.77 -12.53
C VAL A 5 -8.00 19.19 -12.30
N ASP A 6 -7.62 20.14 -13.17
CA ASP A 6 -8.09 21.54 -13.08
C ASP A 6 -9.60 21.68 -13.27
N ARG A 7 -10.26 20.70 -13.91
CA ARG A 7 -11.72 20.67 -14.12
C ARG A 7 -12.50 20.11 -12.95
N LEU A 8 -11.86 19.39 -12.03
CA LEU A 8 -12.55 18.63 -10.99
C LEU A 8 -12.84 19.44 -9.72
N GLY A 9 -12.34 20.67 -9.60
CA GLY A 9 -12.58 21.52 -8.43
C GLY A 9 -12.08 20.89 -7.11
N PRO A 10 -12.26 21.58 -5.98
CA PRO A 10 -12.03 20.96 -4.66
C PRO A 10 -13.07 19.85 -4.43
N MET A 11 -12.64 18.73 -3.84
CA MET A 11 -13.55 17.64 -3.45
C MET A 11 -14.65 18.20 -2.53
N PRO A 12 -15.94 18.00 -2.83
CA PRO A 12 -17.02 18.44 -1.96
C PRO A 12 -16.85 17.85 -0.55
N ASN A 13 -17.26 18.60 0.47
CA ASN A 13 -17.24 18.18 1.89
C ASN A 13 -15.85 17.81 2.47
N TRP A 14 -14.76 18.25 1.84
CA TRP A 14 -13.41 18.04 2.34
C TRP A 14 -12.99 19.03 3.43
N PRO A 15 -12.24 18.61 4.47
CA PRO A 15 -11.86 17.23 4.82
C PRO A 15 -13.01 16.47 5.49
N LEU A 16 -13.22 15.22 5.09
CA LEU A 16 -14.24 14.35 5.67
C LEU A 16 -13.86 13.98 7.11
N HIS A 17 -14.85 13.93 8.01
CA HIS A 17 -14.61 13.52 9.39
C HIS A 17 -14.43 12.00 9.50
N ASN A 18 -13.44 11.60 10.31
CA ASN A 18 -13.28 10.20 10.67
C ASN A 18 -14.51 9.73 11.44
N ARG A 19 -15.12 8.65 10.96
CA ARG A 19 -16.27 8.00 11.58
C ARG A 19 -15.84 6.64 12.11
N TYR A 20 -15.99 6.45 13.42
CA TYR A 20 -15.87 5.13 14.01
C TYR A 20 -17.21 4.40 13.89
N PRO A 21 -17.21 3.09 13.60
CA PRO A 21 -18.38 2.24 13.71
C PRO A 21 -19.11 2.41 15.04
N THR A 22 -20.44 2.50 15.01
CA THR A 22 -21.21 2.36 16.25
C THR A 22 -21.18 0.89 16.71
N PRO A 23 -21.44 0.61 18.00
CA PRO A 23 -21.54 -0.76 18.50
C PRO A 23 -22.54 -1.64 17.72
N GLU A 24 -23.69 -1.06 17.32
CA GLU A 24 -24.71 -1.76 16.53
C GLU A 24 -24.19 -2.16 15.14
N GLU A 25 -23.40 -1.29 14.51
CA GLU A 25 -22.84 -1.60 13.20
C GLU A 25 -21.70 -2.62 13.29
N LEU A 26 -20.94 -2.65 14.40
CA LEU A 26 -19.97 -3.72 14.68
C LEU A 26 -20.67 -5.08 14.86
N GLU A 27 -21.82 -5.13 15.53
CA GLU A 27 -22.62 -6.35 15.66
C GLU A 27 -23.11 -6.85 14.30
N LYS A 28 -23.61 -5.97 13.44
CA LYS A 28 -23.97 -6.30 12.04
C LYS A 28 -22.78 -6.88 11.27
N CYS A 29 -21.59 -6.34 11.47
CA CYS A 29 -20.37 -6.88 10.88
C CYS A 29 -19.96 -8.25 11.40
N ASN A 30 -20.13 -8.51 12.69
CA ASN A 30 -19.93 -9.83 13.24
C ASN A 30 -20.94 -10.84 12.67
N ALA A 31 -22.12 -10.39 12.26
CA ALA A 31 -23.12 -11.18 11.53
C ALA A 31 -22.84 -11.31 10.02
N GLY A 32 -21.76 -10.69 9.50
CA GLY A 32 -21.37 -10.74 8.09
C GLY A 32 -22.00 -9.66 7.20
N GLU A 33 -22.73 -8.70 7.77
CA GLU A 33 -23.25 -7.54 7.06
C GLU A 33 -22.20 -6.42 7.01
N PHE A 34 -22.09 -5.67 5.92
CA PHE A 34 -21.08 -4.61 5.78
C PHE A 34 -21.75 -3.25 5.54
N PRO A 35 -22.39 -2.65 6.57
CA PRO A 35 -23.18 -1.42 6.42
C PRO A 35 -22.35 -0.17 6.06
N PHE A 36 -21.02 -0.27 6.07
CA PHE A 36 -20.11 0.85 5.83
C PHE A 36 -19.55 0.95 4.42
N MET A 37 -19.65 -0.12 3.62
CA MET A 37 -19.39 0.01 2.20
C MET A 37 -20.52 0.89 1.65
N ASN A 38 -20.21 2.11 1.20
CA ASN A 38 -21.11 3.07 0.52
C ASN A 38 -21.68 4.26 1.33
N LEU A 39 -21.20 4.57 2.54
CA LEU A 39 -21.80 5.67 3.32
C LEU A 39 -21.56 7.08 2.76
N GLU A 40 -20.47 7.28 2.01
CA GLU A 40 -20.09 8.59 1.47
C GLU A 40 -19.56 8.40 0.04
N PRO A 41 -20.36 8.65 -1.02
CA PRO A 41 -19.92 8.53 -2.41
C PRO A 41 -18.70 9.41 -2.74
N GLU A 42 -18.48 10.46 -1.98
CA GLU A 42 -17.38 11.42 -2.12
C GLU A 42 -16.10 10.95 -1.40
N ARG A 43 -16.18 9.92 -0.56
CA ARG A 43 -15.02 9.36 0.13
C ARG A 43 -14.22 8.50 -0.84
N LYS A 44 -12.96 8.87 -1.02
CA LYS A 44 -12.03 8.13 -1.86
C LYS A 44 -11.74 6.75 -1.26
N ASP A 45 -11.83 5.71 -2.08
CA ASP A 45 -11.31 4.39 -1.72
C ASP A 45 -9.78 4.39 -1.85
N TRP A 46 -9.10 4.73 -0.75
CA TRP A 46 -7.64 4.76 -0.69
C TRP A 46 -7.00 3.40 -0.91
N PHE A 47 -7.62 2.32 -0.42
CA PHE A 47 -7.08 0.98 -0.63
C PHE A 47 -7.00 0.65 -2.12
N PHE A 48 -8.12 0.81 -2.84
CA PHE A 48 -8.15 0.55 -4.27
C PHE A 48 -7.20 1.49 -5.04
N TYR A 49 -7.21 2.77 -4.71
CA TYR A 49 -6.36 3.77 -5.35
C TYR A 49 -4.87 3.48 -5.17
N ASP A 50 -4.43 3.11 -3.96
CA ASP A 50 -3.03 2.89 -3.67
C ASP A 50 -2.52 1.56 -4.24
N VAL A 51 -3.37 0.54 -4.31
CA VAL A 51 -3.08 -0.73 -5.01
C VAL A 51 -2.89 -0.46 -6.51
N MET A 52 -3.82 0.26 -7.14
CA MET A 52 -3.69 0.65 -8.55
C MET A 52 -2.43 1.50 -8.80
N SER A 53 -2.18 2.47 -7.93
CA SER A 53 -1.00 3.34 -8.01
C SER A 53 0.30 2.54 -7.85
N SER A 54 0.30 1.50 -7.02
CA SER A 54 1.44 0.59 -6.87
C SER A 54 1.71 -0.24 -8.13
N VAL A 55 0.67 -0.67 -8.85
CA VAL A 55 0.81 -1.33 -10.16
C VAL A 55 1.38 -0.37 -11.20
N GLU A 56 0.84 0.84 -11.30
CA GLU A 56 1.31 1.84 -12.26
C GLU A 56 2.74 2.29 -11.95
N TRP A 57 3.08 2.45 -10.67
CA TRP A 57 4.46 2.68 -10.22
C TRP A 57 5.38 1.54 -10.65
N ALA A 58 5.01 0.27 -10.45
CA ALA A 58 5.83 -0.87 -10.84
C ALA A 58 6.10 -0.90 -12.35
N LYS A 59 5.12 -0.50 -13.18
CA LYS A 59 5.25 -0.38 -14.64
C LYS A 59 6.24 0.70 -15.09
N THR A 60 6.66 1.60 -14.23
CA THR A 60 7.71 2.58 -14.57
C THR A 60 9.10 1.96 -14.62
N PHE A 61 9.30 0.78 -14.01
CA PHE A 61 10.61 0.14 -13.91
C PHE A 61 10.93 -0.69 -15.14
N SER A 62 12.10 -0.43 -15.73
CA SER A 62 12.57 -1.16 -16.92
C SER A 62 12.74 -2.67 -16.68
N VAL A 63 12.99 -3.11 -15.44
CA VAL A 63 13.10 -4.54 -15.09
C VAL A 63 11.81 -5.30 -15.41
N LEU A 64 10.64 -4.69 -15.20
CA LEU A 64 9.35 -5.34 -15.48
C LEU A 64 9.16 -5.54 -16.98
N HIS A 65 9.65 -4.61 -17.81
CA HIS A 65 9.58 -4.68 -19.27
C HIS A 65 10.50 -5.76 -19.86
N LYS A 66 11.52 -6.19 -19.13
CA LYS A 66 12.41 -7.30 -19.53
C LYS A 66 11.80 -8.67 -19.25
N LEU A 67 10.84 -8.76 -18.33
CA LEU A 67 10.16 -10.01 -18.00
C LEU A 67 9.14 -10.37 -19.07
N ASN A 68 8.97 -11.68 -19.31
CA ASN A 68 7.85 -12.17 -20.11
C ASN A 68 6.51 -11.89 -19.40
N ARG A 69 5.40 -11.92 -20.16
CA ARG A 69 4.08 -11.53 -19.64
C ARG A 69 3.63 -12.37 -18.45
N ARG A 70 3.96 -13.66 -18.40
CA ARG A 70 3.60 -14.55 -17.29
C ARG A 70 4.33 -14.15 -16.02
N ASP A 71 5.64 -13.93 -16.10
CA ASP A 71 6.47 -13.51 -14.97
C ASP A 71 6.08 -12.13 -14.44
N GLN A 72 5.73 -11.19 -15.32
CA GLN A 72 5.17 -9.89 -14.89
C GLN A 72 3.94 -10.07 -14.00
N ILE A 73 2.99 -10.94 -14.42
CA ILE A 73 1.76 -11.17 -13.67
C ILE A 73 2.06 -11.87 -12.34
N VAL A 74 2.91 -12.89 -12.34
CA VAL A 74 3.31 -13.63 -11.14
C VAL A 74 3.98 -12.69 -10.13
N LEU A 75 4.94 -11.90 -10.59
CA LEU A 75 5.63 -10.92 -9.76
C LEU A 75 4.67 -9.89 -9.16
N LEU A 76 3.86 -9.23 -10.01
CA LEU A 76 2.95 -8.18 -9.55
C LEU A 76 1.92 -8.72 -8.53
N LYS A 77 1.38 -9.93 -8.74
CA LYS A 77 0.48 -10.57 -7.77
C LYS A 77 1.15 -10.76 -6.40
N ALA A 78 2.43 -11.07 -6.37
CA ALA A 78 3.17 -11.26 -5.13
C ALA A 78 3.52 -9.93 -4.45
N VAL A 79 3.95 -8.92 -5.20
CA VAL A 79 4.63 -7.74 -4.61
C VAL A 79 3.78 -6.48 -4.49
N VAL A 80 2.67 -6.36 -5.21
CA VAL A 80 1.88 -5.11 -5.25
C VAL A 80 1.32 -4.74 -3.88
N LEU A 81 0.80 -5.71 -3.12
CA LEU A 81 0.30 -5.44 -1.76
C LEU A 81 1.42 -5.05 -0.80
N MET A 82 2.63 -5.62 -0.94
CA MET A 82 3.79 -5.20 -0.16
C MET A 82 4.21 -3.76 -0.50
N CYS A 83 4.21 -3.41 -1.79
CA CYS A 83 4.50 -2.06 -2.27
C CYS A 83 3.46 -1.03 -1.78
N PHE A 84 2.19 -1.42 -1.74
CA PHE A 84 1.11 -0.65 -1.12
C PHE A 84 1.38 -0.40 0.36
N ASN A 85 1.60 -1.47 1.14
CA ASN A 85 1.81 -1.39 2.59
C ASN A 85 3.01 -0.50 2.96
N VAL A 86 4.15 -0.66 2.29
CA VAL A 86 5.33 0.17 2.57
C VAL A 86 5.11 1.63 2.19
N THR A 87 4.28 1.92 1.17
CA THR A 87 3.94 3.29 0.78
C THR A 87 3.09 3.97 1.85
N GLN A 88 2.06 3.29 2.34
CA GLN A 88 1.21 3.81 3.41
C GLN A 88 1.97 3.98 4.72
N ALA A 89 2.84 3.01 5.06
CA ALA A 89 3.68 3.09 6.25
C ALA A 89 4.66 4.26 6.18
N PHE A 90 5.33 4.45 5.04
CA PHE A 90 6.28 5.55 4.87
C PHE A 90 5.58 6.91 4.87
N PHE A 91 4.43 7.03 4.22
CA PHE A 91 3.63 8.26 4.26
C PHE A 91 3.28 8.65 5.70
N SER A 92 2.78 7.69 6.48
CA SER A 92 2.40 7.89 7.88
C SER A 92 3.60 8.22 8.76
N TYR A 93 4.73 7.55 8.54
CA TYR A 93 6.01 7.81 9.20
C TYR A 93 6.50 9.25 8.93
N GLU A 94 6.47 9.72 7.68
CA GLU A 94 6.88 11.08 7.30
C GLU A 94 6.00 12.15 7.98
N HIS A 95 4.73 11.82 8.23
CA HIS A 95 3.76 12.66 8.95
C HIS A 95 3.77 12.47 10.48
N LYS A 96 4.74 11.73 11.03
CA LYS A 96 4.89 11.48 12.48
C LYS A 96 3.67 10.80 13.10
N SER A 97 2.92 10.03 12.32
CA SER A 97 1.80 9.23 12.81
C SER A 97 2.30 7.89 13.36
N SER A 98 1.74 7.47 14.49
CA SER A 98 1.98 6.15 15.09
C SER A 98 1.12 5.03 14.49
N THR A 99 0.21 5.38 13.58
CA THR A 99 -0.67 4.45 12.86
C THR A 99 -0.78 4.86 11.39
N ILE A 100 -1.35 4.01 10.54
CA ILE A 100 -1.53 4.32 9.12
C ILE A 100 -2.59 5.40 8.96
N ILE A 101 -2.23 6.46 8.24
CA ILE A 101 -3.13 7.54 7.84
C ILE A 101 -3.13 7.67 6.31
N ASN A 102 -4.28 8.00 5.75
CA ASN A 102 -4.42 8.34 4.35
C ASN A 102 -4.04 9.81 4.11
N PRO A 103 -3.73 10.20 2.87
CA PRO A 103 -3.36 11.58 2.54
C PRO A 103 -4.40 12.66 2.85
N ASP A 104 -5.63 12.27 3.15
CA ASP A 104 -6.71 13.16 3.54
C ASP A 104 -6.95 13.27 5.05
N GLY A 105 -6.09 12.62 5.84
CA GLY A 105 -6.24 12.52 7.28
C GLY A 105 -7.27 11.47 7.72
N THR A 106 -7.91 10.76 6.80
CA THR A 106 -8.71 9.60 7.17
C THR A 106 -7.82 8.44 7.58
N TYR A 107 -8.35 7.54 8.40
CA TYR A 107 -7.71 6.24 8.61
C TYR A 107 -8.15 5.28 7.51
N PRO A 108 -7.34 4.26 7.14
CA PRO A 108 -7.80 3.19 6.26
C PRO A 108 -9.16 2.72 6.74
N ASN A 109 -10.17 2.74 5.85
CA ASN A 109 -11.51 2.25 6.20
C ASN A 109 -11.33 0.80 6.61
N VAL A 110 -11.32 0.59 7.93
CA VAL A 110 -11.04 -0.70 8.52
C VAL A 110 -12.19 -1.57 8.05
N VAL A 111 -11.91 -2.66 7.34
CA VAL A 111 -12.95 -3.67 7.14
C VAL A 111 -13.42 -3.98 8.56
N PRO A 112 -14.70 -3.81 8.90
CA PRO A 112 -15.13 -3.88 10.30
C PRO A 112 -14.78 -5.20 10.98
N THR A 113 -14.58 -6.26 10.19
CA THR A 113 -14.03 -7.53 10.66
C THR A 113 -12.63 -7.40 11.25
N MET A 114 -11.81 -6.43 10.85
CA MET A 114 -10.53 -6.05 11.46
C MET A 114 -10.67 -5.28 12.78
N LEU A 115 -11.84 -4.67 13.05
CA LEU A 115 -12.19 -4.09 14.35
C LEU A 115 -12.89 -5.08 15.28
N ALA A 116 -13.24 -6.27 14.80
CA ALA A 116 -13.75 -7.32 15.68
C ALA A 116 -12.69 -7.63 16.74
N SER A 117 -13.09 -7.72 18.00
CA SER A 117 -12.21 -7.85 19.17
C SER A 117 -11.25 -9.06 19.13
N ASN A 118 -11.48 -10.00 18.21
CA ASN A 118 -10.68 -11.21 18.02
C ASN A 118 -9.90 -11.21 16.69
N ASN A 119 -9.80 -10.09 15.97
CA ASN A 119 -9.04 -10.04 14.73
C ASN A 119 -7.55 -9.75 15.03
N PRO A 120 -6.61 -10.63 14.63
CA PRO A 120 -5.18 -10.36 14.71
C PRO A 120 -4.74 -9.18 13.83
N MET A 121 -5.60 -8.67 12.94
CA MET A 121 -5.41 -7.48 12.11
C MET A 121 -6.05 -6.21 12.74
N ASN A 122 -5.91 -6.02 14.05
CA ASN A 122 -6.36 -4.80 14.74
C ASN A 122 -5.43 -3.60 14.44
N GLU A 123 -5.59 -2.46 15.15
CA GLU A 123 -4.73 -1.29 14.97
C GLU A 123 -3.22 -1.57 15.05
N ASP A 124 -2.80 -2.59 15.82
CA ASP A 124 -1.38 -2.96 15.95
C ASP A 124 -0.82 -3.61 14.68
N PHE A 125 -1.66 -4.24 13.85
CA PHE A 125 -1.22 -4.83 12.59
C PHE A 125 -0.55 -3.82 11.67
N PHE A 126 -1.10 -2.61 11.62
CA PHE A 126 -0.57 -1.53 10.82
C PHE A 126 0.72 -0.93 11.40
N LYS A 127 0.94 -1.06 12.71
CA LYS A 127 2.19 -0.63 13.37
C LYS A 127 3.38 -1.50 12.96
N ILE A 128 3.16 -2.78 12.62
CA ILE A 128 4.21 -3.71 12.20
C ILE A 128 5.03 -3.15 11.02
N CYS A 129 4.41 -2.40 10.11
CA CYS A 129 5.11 -1.80 8.98
C CYS A 129 5.76 -0.45 9.30
N ILE A 130 5.25 0.29 10.29
CA ILE A 130 5.76 1.63 10.67
C ILE A 130 6.93 1.53 11.65
N GLU A 131 6.86 0.62 12.63
CA GLU A 131 7.88 0.47 13.67
C GLU A 131 9.30 0.27 13.13
N PRO A 132 9.55 -0.56 12.09
CA PRO A 132 10.88 -0.67 11.50
C PRO A 132 11.37 0.64 10.87
N LEU A 133 10.47 1.44 10.29
CA LEU A 133 10.83 2.75 9.71
C LEU A 133 11.25 3.74 10.80
N ILE A 134 10.50 3.78 11.91
CA ILE A 134 10.82 4.60 13.09
C ILE A 134 12.15 4.17 13.71
N ARG A 135 12.30 2.86 13.99
CA ARG A 135 13.46 2.30 14.67
C ARG A 135 14.77 2.56 13.91
N ASN A 136 14.73 2.40 12.59
CA ASN A 136 15.91 2.58 11.74
C ASN A 136 16.07 4.00 11.21
N LYS A 137 15.11 4.91 11.46
CA LYS A 137 15.09 6.29 10.96
C LYS A 137 15.24 6.35 9.43
N ILE A 138 14.49 5.48 8.75
CA ILE A 138 14.58 5.30 7.30
C ILE A 138 14.31 6.64 6.60
N ASP A 139 15.26 7.11 5.81
CA ASP A 139 15.09 8.31 5.02
C ASP A 139 14.35 8.03 3.69
N LYS A 140 14.05 9.09 2.93
CA LYS A 140 13.32 8.96 1.66
C LYS A 140 14.11 8.20 0.59
N ARG A 141 15.44 8.30 0.58
CA ARG A 141 16.32 7.60 -0.36
C ARG A 141 16.32 6.10 -0.06
N GLU A 142 16.45 5.73 1.21
CA GLU A 142 16.38 4.36 1.67
C GLU A 142 15.00 3.76 1.41
N TYR A 143 13.92 4.50 1.67
CA TYR A 143 12.56 4.06 1.36
C TYR A 143 12.35 3.70 -0.12
N VAL A 144 12.74 4.59 -1.05
CA VAL A 144 12.51 4.31 -2.49
C VAL A 144 13.31 3.10 -2.95
N LEU A 145 14.51 2.89 -2.40
CA LEU A 145 15.35 1.73 -2.68
C LEU A 145 14.78 0.45 -2.07
N LEU A 146 14.30 0.49 -0.82
CA LEU A 146 13.61 -0.63 -0.18
C LEU A 146 12.37 -1.05 -0.96
N LYS A 147 11.57 -0.09 -1.42
CA LYS A 147 10.40 -0.36 -2.26
C LYS A 147 10.80 -0.97 -3.61
N ALA A 148 11.88 -0.49 -4.22
CA ALA A 148 12.42 -1.07 -5.45
C ALA A 148 12.93 -2.51 -5.25
N LEU A 149 13.55 -2.80 -4.09
CA LEU A 149 13.98 -4.15 -3.72
C LEU A 149 12.80 -5.12 -3.57
N ILE A 150 11.67 -4.65 -3.01
CA ILE A 150 10.42 -5.44 -2.96
C ILE A 150 9.95 -5.81 -4.39
N LEU A 151 9.98 -4.86 -5.33
CA LEU A 151 9.63 -5.11 -6.72
C LEU A 151 10.60 -6.09 -7.40
N CYS A 152 11.87 -6.08 -7.01
CA CYS A 152 12.91 -6.97 -7.55
C CYS A 152 13.00 -8.32 -6.80
N ASN A 153 11.88 -8.81 -6.25
CA ASN A 153 11.87 -10.08 -5.54
C ASN A 153 12.01 -11.28 -6.50
N ALA A 154 13.23 -11.79 -6.62
CA ALA A 154 13.56 -12.94 -7.45
C ALA A 154 13.12 -14.29 -6.86
N THR A 155 12.66 -14.35 -5.59
CA THR A 155 12.26 -15.61 -4.93
C THR A 155 10.76 -15.85 -4.98
N VAL A 156 10.02 -15.13 -5.83
CA VAL A 156 8.58 -15.34 -6.01
C VAL A 156 8.33 -16.68 -6.69
N ASP A 157 7.50 -17.51 -6.05
CA ASP A 157 7.11 -18.80 -6.59
C ASP A 157 6.40 -18.66 -7.95
N GLY A 158 6.78 -19.53 -8.88
CA GLY A 158 6.20 -19.58 -10.23
C GLY A 158 6.86 -18.66 -11.27
N LEU A 159 7.90 -17.90 -10.89
CA LEU A 159 8.77 -17.20 -11.84
C LEU A 159 9.60 -18.19 -12.66
N SER A 160 9.79 -17.90 -13.95
CA SER A 160 10.76 -18.61 -14.78
C SER A 160 12.20 -18.39 -14.31
N HIS A 161 13.11 -19.30 -14.65
CA HIS A 161 14.54 -19.16 -14.32
C HIS A 161 15.14 -17.88 -14.90
N GLU A 162 14.78 -17.50 -16.13
CA GLU A 162 15.20 -16.24 -16.76
C GLU A 162 14.68 -15.03 -15.98
N GLY A 163 13.41 -15.05 -15.57
CA GLY A 163 12.81 -13.98 -14.78
C GLY A 163 13.48 -13.79 -13.42
N GLN A 164 13.84 -14.90 -12.76
CA GLN A 164 14.61 -14.87 -11.51
C GLN A 164 15.99 -14.24 -11.71
N GLN A 165 16.70 -14.59 -12.79
CA GLN A 165 18.01 -14.00 -13.11
C GLN A 165 17.92 -12.49 -13.38
N ILE A 166 16.93 -12.06 -14.17
CA ILE A 166 16.68 -10.64 -14.46
C ILE A 166 16.42 -9.85 -13.17
N LEU A 167 15.55 -10.37 -12.30
CA LEU A 167 15.21 -9.71 -11.03
C LEU A 167 16.37 -9.69 -10.06
N ALA A 168 17.14 -10.79 -9.95
CA ALA A 168 18.30 -10.86 -9.07
C ALA A 168 19.38 -9.84 -9.47
N ALA A 169 19.68 -9.72 -10.76
CA ALA A 169 20.66 -8.75 -11.25
C ALA A 169 20.25 -7.30 -10.95
N GLU A 170 18.96 -6.97 -11.07
CA GLU A 170 18.48 -5.62 -10.74
C GLU A 170 18.42 -5.39 -9.23
N ARG A 171 18.03 -6.40 -8.44
CA ARG A 171 18.06 -6.37 -6.98
C ARG A 171 19.47 -6.05 -6.45
N ASP A 172 20.50 -6.66 -7.03
CA ASP A 172 21.88 -6.45 -6.60
C ASP A 172 22.35 -5.01 -6.85
N ARG A 173 21.86 -4.35 -7.91
CA ARG A 173 22.11 -2.92 -8.17
C ARG A 173 21.46 -2.04 -7.11
N TYR A 174 20.18 -2.26 -6.77
CA TYR A 174 19.51 -1.49 -5.73
C TYR A 174 20.10 -1.75 -4.35
N ASN A 175 20.51 -2.97 -4.04
CA ASN A 175 21.24 -3.28 -2.80
C ASN A 175 22.56 -2.51 -2.72
N SER A 176 23.33 -2.50 -3.80
CA SER A 176 24.59 -1.74 -3.84
C SER A 176 24.36 -0.25 -3.62
N ALA A 177 23.29 0.33 -4.18
CA ALA A 177 22.93 1.73 -3.98
C ALA A 177 22.36 2.04 -2.58
N LEU A 178 21.75 1.07 -1.91
CA LEU A 178 21.23 1.23 -0.56
C LEU A 178 22.36 1.29 0.48
N PHE A 179 23.44 0.52 0.25
CA PHE A 179 24.60 0.44 1.15
C PHE A 179 25.80 1.29 0.71
N SER A 180 25.63 2.16 -0.30
CA SER A 180 26.67 3.09 -0.79
C SER A 180 26.73 4.41 -0.04
#